data_AF-A0A497R948-F1
#
_entry.id   AF-A0A497R948-F1
#
_cell.length_a   1.000
_cell.length_b   1.000
_cell.length_c   1.000
_cell.angle_alpha   90.00
_cell.angle_beta   90.00
_cell.angle_gamma   90.00
#
_symmetry.space_group_name_H-M   'P 1'
#
loop_
_entity.id
_entity.type
_entity.pdbx_description
1 polymer ?
#
loop_
_entity_poly.entity_id
_entity_poly.type
_entity_poly.pdbx_seq_one_letter_code
_entity_poly.pdbx_strand_id
1 'polypeptide(L)'
;MSEKLALELEEFLMPYALERTDISNSPLGGFIKAMMGPYAKRYKEFMTWQVRAFVRVLLNADRDLTLEQISNVIFSEAYTMMGYTFVRNLYIAEDSRQTLASNMVLLRAEIHNWFLFLEEKGKLIGNYNRFLGIYSPSKF
;
A
#
# COMPACT_ATOMS: atom_id res chain seq x y z
N MET A 1 -21.02 0.81 8.29
CA MET A 1 -19.71 1.30 8.78
C MET A 1 -19.49 2.71 8.25
N SER A 2 -18.97 3.66 9.04
CA SER A 2 -19.01 5.07 8.61
C SER A 2 -17.89 5.37 7.59
N GLU A 3 -18.28 5.85 6.42
CA GLU A 3 -17.38 6.39 5.38
C GLU A 3 -16.39 7.43 5.96
N LYS A 4 -16.83 8.14 7.01
CA LYS A 4 -16.02 9.05 7.81
C LYS A 4 -14.77 8.38 8.40
N LEU A 5 -14.88 7.17 8.97
CA LEU A 5 -13.74 6.48 9.56
C LEU A 5 -12.71 6.05 8.50
N ALA A 6 -13.18 5.67 7.31
CA ALA A 6 -12.30 5.36 6.19
C ALA A 6 -11.49 6.60 5.77
N LEU A 7 -12.17 7.74 5.60
CA LEU A 7 -11.50 9.00 5.26
C LEU A 7 -10.50 9.43 6.34
N GLU A 8 -10.85 9.31 7.63
CA GLU A 8 -9.93 9.64 8.73
C GLU A 8 -8.66 8.77 8.71
N LEU A 9 -8.79 7.46 8.48
CA LEU A 9 -7.63 6.57 8.38
C LEU A 9 -6.80 6.81 7.12
N GLU A 10 -7.45 7.07 5.98
CA GLU A 10 -6.78 7.42 4.74
C GLU A 10 -5.97 8.72 4.92
N GLU A 11 -6.58 9.79 5.42
CA GLU A 11 -5.92 11.07 5.67
C GLU A 11 -4.75 10.95 6.66
N PHE A 12 -4.87 10.04 7.63
CA PHE A 12 -3.81 9.79 8.60
C PHE A 12 -2.63 9.00 8.03
N LEU A 13 -2.89 7.94 7.26
CA LEU A 13 -1.86 7.04 6.75
C LEU A 13 -1.18 7.56 5.48
N MET A 14 -1.91 8.31 4.65
CA MET A 14 -1.42 8.78 3.35
C MET A 14 -0.10 9.57 3.41
N PRO A 15 0.08 10.55 4.32
CA PRO A 15 1.33 11.30 4.39
C PRO A 15 2.53 10.40 4.69
N TYR A 16 2.37 9.45 5.61
CA TYR A 16 3.41 8.49 5.96
C TYR A 16 3.80 7.58 4.78
N ALA A 17 2.82 7.03 4.08
CA ALA A 17 3.07 6.17 2.91
C ALA A 17 3.74 6.93 1.76
N LEU A 18 3.33 8.18 1.50
CA LEU A 18 3.92 9.01 0.46
C LEU A 18 5.34 9.48 0.80
N GLU A 19 5.64 9.77 2.06
CA GLU A 19 6.98 10.19 2.48
C GLU A 19 8.00 9.06 2.30
N ARG A 20 7.65 7.84 2.70
CA ARG A 20 8.50 6.65 2.56
C ARG A 20 8.83 6.30 1.10
N THR A 21 7.97 6.73 0.21
CA THR A 21 8.07 6.45 -1.23
C THR A 21 8.65 7.65 -2.00
N ASP A 22 8.98 8.74 -1.30
CA ASP A 22 9.60 9.91 -1.87
C ASP A 22 11.12 9.74 -2.00
N ILE A 23 11.54 9.33 -3.21
CA ILE A 23 12.93 9.09 -3.57
C ILE A 23 13.76 10.40 -3.56
N SER A 24 13.11 11.57 -3.48
CA SER A 24 13.83 12.85 -3.45
C SER A 24 14.66 13.08 -2.18
N ASN A 25 14.45 12.28 -1.12
CA ASN A 25 15.24 12.30 0.11
C ASN A 25 16.48 11.39 0.07
N SER A 26 16.71 10.65 -1.03
CA SER A 26 17.88 9.77 -1.18
C SER A 26 19.12 10.56 -1.66
N PRO A 27 20.36 10.15 -1.31
CA PRO A 27 21.60 10.76 -1.81
C PRO A 27 21.72 10.81 -3.35
N LEU A 28 21.05 9.89 -4.06
CA LEU A 28 20.94 9.85 -5.53
C LEU A 28 19.64 10.50 -6.05
N GLY A 29 18.87 11.13 -5.16
CA GLY A 29 17.51 11.58 -5.38
C GLY A 29 17.37 12.60 -6.51
N GLY A 30 18.37 13.45 -6.75
CA GLY A 30 18.36 14.40 -7.87
C GLY A 30 18.35 13.73 -9.24
N PHE A 31 19.17 12.69 -9.43
CA PHE A 31 19.28 11.95 -10.70
C PHE A 31 18.07 11.05 -10.92
N ILE A 32 17.64 10.34 -9.88
CA ILE A 32 16.46 9.46 -9.95
C ILE A 32 15.18 10.29 -10.16
N LYS A 33 15.04 11.45 -9.50
CA LYS A 33 13.91 12.36 -9.70
C LYS A 33 13.85 12.94 -11.11
N ALA A 34 14.98 13.24 -11.73
CA ALA A 34 15.03 13.71 -13.12
C ALA A 34 14.61 12.61 -14.10
N MET A 35 15.07 11.37 -13.89
CA MET A 35 14.70 10.23 -14.74
C MET A 35 13.25 9.76 -14.51
N MET A 36 12.77 9.88 -13.26
CA MET A 36 11.44 9.44 -12.83
C MET A 36 10.39 10.55 -12.87
N GLY A 37 10.72 11.79 -13.24
CA GLY A 37 9.83 12.96 -13.09
C GLY A 37 8.38 12.76 -13.56
N PRO A 38 8.13 12.22 -14.78
CA PRO A 38 6.79 11.89 -15.26
C PRO A 38 6.13 10.69 -14.55
N TYR A 39 6.96 9.79 -14.01
CA TYR A 39 6.55 8.56 -13.33
C TYR A 39 6.27 8.78 -11.84
N ALA A 40 6.91 9.76 -11.21
CA ALA A 40 6.77 10.08 -9.80
C ALA A 40 5.34 10.48 -9.44
N LYS A 41 4.68 11.29 -10.30
CA LYS A 41 3.27 11.65 -10.11
C LYS A 41 2.37 10.41 -10.14
N ARG A 42 2.56 9.55 -11.14
CA ARG A 42 1.76 8.32 -11.31
C ARG A 42 2.04 7.28 -10.22
N TYR A 43 3.26 7.23 -9.71
CA TYR A 43 3.62 6.39 -8.58
C TYR A 43 2.96 6.88 -7.29
N LYS A 44 2.93 8.20 -7.05
CA LYS A 44 2.14 8.78 -5.96
C LYS A 44 0.66 8.46 -6.09
N GLU A 45 0.09 8.55 -7.30
CA GLU A 45 -1.30 8.13 -7.56
C GLU A 45 -1.53 6.64 -7.28
N PHE A 46 -0.61 5.76 -7.68
CA PHE A 46 -0.69 4.32 -7.37
C PHE A 46 -0.62 4.04 -5.88
N MET A 47 0.32 4.66 -5.17
CA MET A 47 0.46 4.55 -3.72
C MET A 47 -0.80 5.02 -3.00
N THR A 48 -1.40 6.12 -3.45
CA THR A 48 -2.70 6.59 -2.95
C THR A 48 -3.77 5.51 -3.07
N TRP A 49 -3.87 4.85 -4.22
CA TRP A 49 -4.84 3.76 -4.40
C TRP A 49 -4.54 2.54 -3.53
N GLN A 50 -3.27 2.20 -3.33
CA GLN A 50 -2.90 1.11 -2.44
C GLN A 50 -3.27 1.39 -0.98
N VAL A 51 -3.02 2.61 -0.48
CA VAL A 51 -3.39 3.02 0.87
C VAL A 51 -4.91 2.98 1.05
N ARG A 52 -5.68 3.45 0.05
CA ARG A 52 -7.15 3.38 0.07
C ARG A 52 -7.65 1.94 0.13
N ALA A 53 -7.11 1.06 -0.71
CA ALA A 53 -7.45 -0.36 -0.69
C ALA A 53 -7.07 -1.01 0.64
N PHE A 54 -5.93 -0.65 1.21
CA PHE A 54 -5.50 -1.14 2.52
C PHE A 54 -6.48 -0.74 3.63
N VAL A 55 -6.89 0.53 3.69
CA VAL A 55 -7.87 1.00 4.67
C VAL A 55 -9.19 0.24 4.49
N ARG A 56 -9.64 0.01 3.25
CA ARG A 56 -10.83 -0.81 2.99
C ARG A 56 -10.68 -2.24 3.49
N VAL A 57 -9.50 -2.85 3.35
CA VAL A 57 -9.24 -4.19 3.90
C VAL A 57 -9.34 -4.20 5.42
N LEU A 58 -8.70 -3.25 6.12
CA LEU A 58 -8.81 -3.14 7.59
C LEU A 58 -10.27 -3.03 8.05
N LEU A 59 -11.03 -2.28 7.28
CA LEU A 59 -12.38 -1.90 7.59
C LEU A 59 -13.39 -3.03 7.31
N ASN A 60 -13.20 -3.78 6.23
CA ASN A 60 -14.20 -4.76 5.78
C ASN A 60 -13.79 -6.22 5.99
N ALA A 61 -12.58 -6.49 6.52
CA ALA A 61 -12.19 -7.85 6.86
C ALA A 61 -13.13 -8.44 7.92
N ASP A 62 -13.69 -9.60 7.62
CA ASP A 62 -14.61 -10.35 8.48
C ASP A 62 -13.95 -11.56 9.17
N ARG A 63 -12.70 -11.83 8.80
CA ARG A 63 -11.89 -12.96 9.27
C ARG A 63 -10.42 -12.58 9.32
N ASP A 64 -9.63 -13.46 9.92
CA ASP A 64 -8.18 -13.34 9.90
C ASP A 64 -7.65 -13.38 8.47
N LEU A 65 -6.75 -12.45 8.15
CA LEU A 65 -6.10 -12.35 6.85
C LEU A 65 -4.59 -12.37 7.01
N THR A 66 -3.94 -13.17 6.18
CA THR A 66 -2.47 -13.15 6.04
C THR A 66 -2.04 -11.93 5.24
N LEU A 67 -0.81 -11.47 5.47
CA LEU A 67 -0.19 -10.37 4.72
C LEU A 67 -0.19 -10.63 3.22
N GLU A 68 -0.03 -11.88 2.80
CA GLU A 68 -0.16 -12.30 1.41
C GLU A 68 -1.57 -12.04 0.85
N GLN A 69 -2.61 -12.47 1.55
CA GLN A 69 -4.00 -12.23 1.14
C GLN A 69 -4.30 -10.73 1.05
N ILE A 70 -3.87 -9.95 2.04
CA ILE A 70 -4.06 -8.49 2.08
C ILE A 70 -3.36 -7.84 0.89
N SER A 71 -2.12 -8.23 0.62
CA SER A 71 -1.34 -7.70 -0.50
C SER A 71 -1.98 -8.00 -1.85
N ASN A 72 -2.49 -9.23 -2.03
CA ASN A 72 -3.17 -9.63 -3.26
C ASN A 72 -4.42 -8.80 -3.51
N VAL A 73 -5.22 -8.56 -2.46
CA VAL A 73 -6.42 -7.72 -2.55
C VAL A 73 -6.05 -6.27 -2.87
N ILE A 74 -5.11 -5.69 -2.14
CA ILE A 74 -4.65 -4.30 -2.35
C ILE A 74 -4.11 -4.11 -3.76
N PHE A 75 -3.25 -5.03 -4.21
CA PHE A 75 -2.69 -4.97 -5.55
C PHE A 75 -3.81 -5.02 -6.60
N SER A 76 -4.77 -5.94 -6.46
CA SER A 76 -5.89 -6.10 -7.39
C SER A 76 -6.83 -4.89 -7.40
N GLU A 77 -7.17 -4.33 -6.23
CA GLU A 77 -8.02 -3.15 -6.12
C GLU A 77 -7.34 -1.91 -6.68
N ALA A 78 -6.11 -1.62 -6.26
CA ALA A 78 -5.37 -0.45 -6.73
C ALA A 78 -5.20 -0.48 -8.25
N TYR A 79 -4.97 -1.66 -8.80
CA TYR A 79 -4.84 -1.89 -10.23
C TYR A 79 -6.16 -1.71 -11.00
N THR A 80 -7.27 -2.19 -10.43
CA THR A 80 -8.62 -1.96 -10.99
C THR A 80 -8.97 -0.47 -11.01
N MET A 81 -8.66 0.24 -9.92
CA MET A 81 -8.98 1.67 -9.77
C MET A 81 -8.10 2.58 -10.62
N MET A 82 -6.85 2.18 -10.90
CA MET A 82 -5.98 2.92 -11.82
C MET A 82 -6.41 2.82 -13.29
N GLY A 83 -7.17 1.80 -13.68
CA GLY A 83 -7.51 1.54 -15.09
C GLY A 83 -6.28 1.20 -15.96
N TYR A 84 -6.41 1.30 -17.28
CA TYR A 84 -5.28 1.08 -18.20
C TYR A 84 -4.33 2.28 -18.19
N THR A 85 -3.13 2.13 -17.63
CA THR A 85 -2.11 3.19 -17.60
C THR A 85 -0.73 2.68 -18.02
N PHE A 86 0.17 3.55 -18.45
CA PHE A 86 1.55 3.14 -18.73
C PHE A 86 2.31 2.66 -17.48
N VAL A 87 1.90 3.06 -16.27
CA VAL A 87 2.49 2.54 -15.02
C VAL A 87 2.01 1.11 -14.75
N ARG A 88 0.74 0.81 -15.04
CA ARG A 88 0.24 -0.57 -15.16
C ARG A 88 1.18 -1.41 -16.03
N ASN A 89 1.62 -0.85 -17.14
CA ASN A 89 2.58 -1.48 -18.03
C ASN A 89 4.03 -1.43 -17.52
N LEU A 90 4.51 -0.47 -16.73
CA LEU A 90 5.87 -0.58 -16.16
C LEU A 90 5.97 -1.68 -15.10
N TYR A 91 4.88 -1.95 -14.39
CA TYR A 91 4.78 -3.08 -13.45
C TYR A 91 4.56 -4.44 -14.17
N ILE A 92 4.28 -4.45 -15.49
CA ILE A 92 3.93 -5.65 -16.29
C ILE A 92 4.82 -5.86 -17.52
N ALA A 93 5.46 -4.81 -18.05
CA ALA A 93 6.24 -4.84 -19.29
C ALA A 93 7.51 -5.64 -19.11
N GLU A 94 7.96 -5.82 -17.86
CA GLU A 94 8.75 -6.98 -17.50
C GLU A 94 7.80 -8.13 -17.19
N ASP A 95 7.33 -8.80 -18.23
CA ASP A 95 6.40 -9.94 -18.20
C ASP A 95 7.06 -11.21 -17.61
N SER A 96 8.01 -11.03 -16.70
CA SER A 96 8.61 -12.08 -15.92
C SER A 96 7.81 -12.22 -14.62
N ARG A 97 7.39 -13.45 -14.31
CA ARG A 97 6.81 -13.81 -13.00
C ARG A 97 7.68 -13.31 -11.83
N GLN A 98 8.98 -13.13 -12.07
CA GLN A 98 9.95 -12.67 -11.10
C GLN A 98 9.77 -11.18 -10.74
N THR A 99 9.48 -10.31 -11.70
CA THR A 99 9.22 -8.89 -11.43
C THR A 99 7.93 -8.70 -10.63
N LEU A 100 6.86 -9.42 -11.00
CA LEU A 100 5.62 -9.45 -10.22
C LEU A 100 5.84 -9.98 -8.80
N ALA A 101 6.57 -11.09 -8.64
CA ALA A 101 6.91 -11.63 -7.33
C ALA A 101 7.70 -10.62 -6.48
N SER A 102 8.64 -9.89 -7.07
CA SER A 102 9.46 -8.89 -6.39
C SER A 102 8.61 -7.68 -5.95
N ASN A 103 7.70 -7.22 -6.80
CA ASN A 103 6.76 -6.15 -6.47
C ASN A 103 5.82 -6.53 -5.32
N MET A 104 5.36 -7.80 -5.29
CA MET A 104 4.54 -8.30 -4.19
C MET A 104 5.30 -8.37 -2.87
N VAL A 105 6.60 -8.68 -2.89
CA VAL A 105 7.44 -8.63 -1.68
C VAL A 105 7.57 -7.19 -1.16
N LEU A 106 7.81 -6.22 -2.04
CA LEU A 106 7.89 -4.80 -1.66
C LEU A 106 6.55 -4.30 -1.08
N LEU A 107 5.43 -4.65 -1.72
CA LEU A 107 4.10 -4.30 -1.24
C LEU A 107 3.82 -4.91 0.15
N ARG A 108 4.16 -6.18 0.37
CA ARG A 108 4.05 -6.83 1.69
C ARG A 108 4.84 -6.07 2.75
N ALA A 109 6.07 -5.66 2.43
CA ALA A 109 6.90 -4.89 3.35
C ALA A 109 6.29 -3.52 3.69
N GLU A 110 5.71 -2.82 2.70
CA GLU A 110 5.03 -1.54 2.97
C GLU A 110 3.75 -1.72 3.78
N ILE A 111 2.92 -2.72 3.48
CA ILE A 111 1.73 -3.04 4.29
C ILE A 111 2.13 -3.38 5.73
N HIS A 112 3.21 -4.14 5.92
CA HIS A 112 3.75 -4.42 7.24
C HIS A 112 4.11 -3.13 7.98
N ASN A 113 4.79 -2.18 7.32
CA ASN A 113 5.11 -0.88 7.91
C ASN A 113 3.86 -0.06 8.23
N TRP A 114 2.83 -0.10 7.38
CA TRP A 114 1.56 0.59 7.63
C TRP A 114 0.84 0.03 8.86
N PHE A 115 0.83 -1.29 9.02
CA PHE A 115 0.30 -1.92 10.23
C PHE A 115 1.03 -1.46 11.49
N LEU A 116 2.37 -1.52 11.48
CA LEU A 116 3.18 -1.08 12.62
C LEU A 116 2.96 0.40 12.95
N PHE A 117 2.89 1.25 11.92
CA PHE A 117 2.63 2.67 12.10
C PHE A 117 1.26 2.94 12.72
N LEU A 118 0.20 2.27 12.24
CA LEU A 118 -1.13 2.41 12.82
C LEU A 118 -1.20 1.86 14.24
N GLU A 119 -0.52 0.76 14.53
CA GLU A 119 -0.43 0.17 15.87
C GLU A 119 0.27 1.11 16.86
N GLU A 120 1.44 1.63 16.49
CA GLU A 120 2.24 2.58 17.30
C GLU A 120 1.42 3.83 17.66
N LYS A 121 0.56 4.28 16.74
CA LYS A 121 -0.27 5.48 16.92
C LYS A 121 -1.63 5.19 17.56
N GLY A 122 -1.91 3.93 17.93
CA GLY A 122 -3.20 3.53 18.50
C GLY A 122 -4.39 3.73 17.56
N LYS A 123 -4.14 3.68 16.25
CA LYS A 123 -5.13 3.86 15.17
C LYS A 123 -5.45 2.55 14.44
N LEU A 124 -4.72 1.48 14.72
CA LEU A 124 -5.00 0.17 14.13
C LEU A 124 -6.34 -0.36 14.66
N ILE A 125 -7.25 -0.58 13.73
CA ILE A 125 -8.51 -1.27 14.00
C ILE A 125 -8.23 -2.76 13.93
N GLY A 126 -8.39 -3.49 15.02
CA GLY A 126 -8.02 -4.91 15.11
C GLY A 126 -6.64 -5.14 15.71
N ASN A 127 -6.05 -6.30 15.41
CA ASN A 127 -4.75 -6.71 15.93
C ASN A 127 -3.87 -7.24 14.78
N TYR A 128 -2.59 -6.88 14.76
CA TYR A 128 -1.64 -7.37 13.79
C TYR A 128 -0.51 -8.16 14.46
N ASN A 129 -0.48 -9.47 14.24
CA ASN A 129 0.66 -10.28 14.64
C ASN A 129 1.81 -10.10 13.64
N ARG A 130 2.75 -9.22 13.96
CA ARG A 130 3.91 -8.91 13.11
C ARG A 130 4.82 -10.10 12.80
N PHE A 131 4.86 -11.12 13.66
CA PHE A 131 5.73 -12.30 13.47
C PHE A 131 5.11 -13.33 12.53
N LEU A 132 3.79 -13.46 12.56
CA LEU A 132 3.04 -14.38 11.70
C LEU A 132 2.53 -13.68 10.42
N GLY A 133 2.56 -12.35 10.38
CA GLY A 133 1.96 -11.58 9.30
C GLY A 133 0.45 -11.80 9.21
N ILE A 134 -0.23 -11.94 10.35
CA ILE A 134 -1.68 -12.18 10.42
C ILE A 134 -2.34 -10.95 11.02
N TYR A 135 -3.32 -10.42 10.29
CA TYR A 135 -4.23 -9.40 10.77
C TYR A 135 -5.54 -10.04 11.21
N SER A 136 -5.97 -9.72 12.42
CA SER A 136 -7.24 -10.15 13.01
C SER A 136 -8.14 -8.94 13.18
N PRO A 137 -9.28 -8.86 12.46
CA PRO A 137 -10.20 -7.74 12.59
C PRO A 137 -10.84 -7.76 13.99
N SER A 138 -11.01 -6.58 14.58
CA SER A 138 -11.80 -6.43 15.80
C SER A 138 -13.28 -6.64 15.44
N LYS A 139 -13.92 -7.65 16.04
CA LYS A 139 -15.37 -7.82 15.95
C LYS A 139 -16.03 -6.64 16.66
N PHE A 140 -16.55 -5.69 15.88
CA PHE A 140 -17.47 -4.67 16.38
C PHE A 140 -18.89 -5.23 16.42
#